data_AF-A0AAJ7VXZ7-F1
#
_entry.id   AF-A0AAJ7VXZ7-F1
#
_cell.length_a   1.000
_cell.length_b   1.000
_cell.length_c   1.000
_cell.angle_alpha   90.00
_cell.angle_beta   90.00
_cell.angle_gamma   90.00
#
_symmetry.space_group_name_H-M   'P 1'
#
loop_
_entity.id
_entity.type
_entity.pdbx_description
1 polymer ?
#
loop_
_entity_poly.entity_id
_entity_poly.type
_entity_poly.pdbx_seq_one_letter_code
_entity_poly.pdbx_strand_id
1 'polypeptide(L)'
;MPSLLEALELKYGSSTTECSLTDEETALSVSIFVPKKSPRHTVPALLVLQDCDIESAGNDDEKLKDKCKNVEELDLAQNKLSQWNEVFGILQYMPKIKFVNLSFNSLTEILEVKHGSYDLLRNLVLNGTRVSWSTVQGLIRLLQNLEELHLSLNEYKTVDLEYQKEENRNASIKKLHFTGNPIEIWNEISKLGYVFPNLESLVLAECPIRSLTLEENRNVASNGVSGVNGEEKPVLKSEDNENMNLPEPESSEKCPENRIFSEEVAYNRTESECESSSTKIRSPHDPFRMLRFLNVNGTLLSTWDDVERLARFPAMKSLRMQGCPLFESPSEYTEHERRQLLIARLPNVETLNGGGVISSQEREDAERAFIRYYMDKPEADRPERYAELVGIHGKLDPLVHVDLTPEKRVKVTFTYGDLVEVRSVDVYRTVFELKRKLESMVKIPANRMRLFYVDQDLKSVHACEEMLYPNKQLYRYNIRTGGEIIIDSKLNRFVSTSSSTSSIQS
;
A
#
# COMPACT_ATOMS: atom_id res chain seq x y z
N MET A 1 32.56 -25.04 -18.32
CA MET A 1 31.44 -24.28 -17.73
C MET A 1 31.57 -22.87 -18.27
N PRO A 2 30.48 -22.21 -18.72
CA PRO A 2 30.64 -21.01 -19.50
C PRO A 2 31.21 -19.86 -18.66
N SER A 3 32.20 -19.18 -19.22
CA SER A 3 32.78 -17.95 -18.68
C SER A 3 32.02 -16.71 -19.18
N LEU A 4 32.22 -15.57 -18.52
CA LEU A 4 31.73 -14.28 -18.99
C LEU A 4 32.18 -14.04 -20.43
N LEU A 5 33.44 -14.31 -20.75
CA LEU A 5 33.98 -14.13 -22.09
C LEU A 5 33.24 -14.98 -23.14
N GLU A 6 33.01 -16.26 -22.86
CA GLU A 6 32.26 -17.15 -23.76
C GLU A 6 30.82 -16.67 -23.94
N ALA A 7 30.17 -16.21 -22.86
CA ALA A 7 28.82 -15.66 -22.94
C ALA A 7 28.78 -14.35 -23.75
N LEU A 8 29.80 -13.50 -23.63
CA LEU A 8 29.95 -12.29 -24.43
C LEU A 8 30.20 -12.62 -25.90
N GLU A 9 30.95 -13.66 -26.20
CA GLU A 9 31.19 -14.11 -27.57
C GLU A 9 29.94 -14.71 -28.19
N LEU A 10 29.22 -15.55 -27.46
CA LEU A 10 27.98 -16.13 -27.93
C LEU A 10 26.91 -15.05 -28.21
N LYS A 11 26.82 -14.03 -27.36
CA LYS A 11 25.80 -12.98 -27.46
C LYS A 11 26.19 -11.80 -28.35
N TYR A 12 27.48 -11.43 -28.37
CA TYR A 12 27.99 -10.21 -29.02
C TYR A 12 29.20 -10.44 -29.93
N GLY A 13 29.81 -11.64 -29.91
CA GLY A 13 30.92 -12.04 -30.76
C GLY A 13 30.41 -12.59 -32.09
N SER A 14 30.28 -11.72 -33.09
CA SER A 14 30.04 -12.21 -34.45
C SER A 14 31.34 -12.83 -35.01
N SER A 15 31.43 -14.16 -35.06
CA SER A 15 32.30 -14.88 -36.01
C SER A 15 31.72 -16.25 -36.37
N THR A 16 31.15 -16.33 -37.59
CA THR A 16 31.23 -17.46 -38.51
C THR A 16 31.72 -18.79 -37.94
N THR A 17 30.81 -19.76 -37.76
CA THR A 17 31.19 -21.15 -37.98
C THR A 17 31.53 -21.31 -39.46
N GLU A 18 32.79 -21.63 -39.75
CA GLU A 18 33.18 -22.22 -41.03
C GLU A 18 32.36 -23.50 -41.23
N CYS A 19 31.31 -23.43 -42.04
CA CYS A 19 30.74 -24.63 -42.63
C CYS A 19 31.66 -24.97 -43.80
N SER A 20 32.74 -25.70 -43.53
CA SER A 20 33.45 -26.45 -44.56
C SER A 20 32.47 -27.49 -45.09
N LEU A 21 31.64 -27.09 -46.04
CA LEU A 21 30.85 -28.00 -46.85
C LEU A 21 31.86 -28.83 -47.65
N THR A 22 32.05 -30.07 -47.24
CA THR A 22 32.56 -31.11 -48.14
C THR A 22 31.54 -31.23 -49.27
N ASP A 23 32.01 -31.01 -50.49
CA ASP A 23 31.25 -31.14 -51.73
C ASP A 23 30.53 -32.49 -51.79
N GLU A 24 29.20 -32.46 -51.91
CA GLU A 24 28.39 -33.25 -52.85
C GLU A 24 26.91 -33.07 -52.53
N GLU A 25 26.25 -32.12 -53.21
CA GLU A 25 25.00 -32.35 -53.95
C GLU A 25 24.41 -31.03 -54.44
N THR A 26 24.04 -31.03 -55.72
CA THR A 26 23.43 -29.95 -56.47
C THR A 26 22.10 -29.48 -55.86
N ALA A 27 22.11 -28.33 -55.21
CA ALA A 27 20.90 -27.54 -54.97
C ALA A 27 21.17 -26.07 -55.25
N LEU A 28 20.38 -25.49 -56.15
CA LEU A 28 20.37 -24.06 -56.48
C LEU A 28 20.15 -23.22 -55.21
N SER A 29 21.22 -22.64 -54.66
CA SER A 29 21.16 -21.78 -53.48
C SER A 29 20.87 -20.34 -53.90
N VAL A 30 19.71 -19.84 -53.48
CA VAL A 30 19.40 -18.41 -53.55
C VAL A 30 20.29 -17.69 -52.54
N SER A 31 21.26 -16.93 -53.03
CA SER A 31 22.17 -16.13 -52.19
C SER A 31 21.47 -14.87 -51.73
N ILE A 32 20.82 -14.90 -50.56
CA ILE A 32 20.35 -13.69 -49.90
C ILE A 32 21.57 -13.02 -49.24
N PHE A 33 22.07 -11.94 -49.83
CA PHE A 33 23.08 -11.10 -49.21
C PHE A 33 22.46 -10.30 -48.06
N VAL A 34 22.62 -10.79 -46.83
CA VAL A 34 22.34 -10.03 -45.60
C VAL A 34 23.60 -9.22 -45.27
N PRO A 35 23.55 -7.88 -45.22
CA PRO A 35 24.71 -7.06 -44.87
C PRO A 35 25.20 -7.45 -43.46
N LYS A 36 26.39 -8.05 -43.40
CA LYS A 36 27.05 -8.43 -42.15
C LYS A 36 27.34 -7.15 -41.36
N LYS A 37 26.74 -6.99 -40.17
CA LYS A 37 27.21 -5.97 -39.21
C LYS A 37 28.60 -6.38 -38.76
N SER A 38 29.58 -5.48 -38.87
CA SER A 38 30.94 -5.73 -38.40
C SER A 38 30.93 -6.24 -36.95
N PRO A 39 31.83 -7.17 -36.58
CA PRO A 39 31.95 -7.63 -35.20
C PRO A 39 32.10 -6.41 -34.30
N ARG A 40 31.26 -6.29 -33.26
CA ARG A 40 31.41 -5.16 -32.34
C ARG A 40 32.71 -5.40 -31.55
N HIS A 41 33.67 -4.50 -31.74
CA HIS A 41 34.90 -4.49 -30.93
C HIS A 41 34.62 -4.19 -29.46
N THR A 42 33.49 -3.55 -29.14
CA THR A 42 33.06 -3.25 -27.77
C THR A 42 31.61 -3.66 -27.54
N VAL A 43 31.30 -4.07 -26.31
CA VAL A 43 29.94 -4.46 -25.90
C VAL A 43 29.13 -3.23 -25.48
N PRO A 44 27.79 -3.27 -25.47
CA PRO A 44 26.98 -2.15 -24.97
C PRO A 44 27.28 -1.81 -23.51
N ALA A 45 26.96 -0.57 -23.11
CA ALA A 45 27.13 -0.11 -21.72
C ALA A 45 26.27 -0.89 -20.71
N LEU A 46 25.12 -1.41 -21.16
CA LEU A 46 24.28 -2.36 -20.42
C LEU A 46 24.52 -3.76 -20.94
N LEU A 47 25.02 -4.65 -20.09
CA LEU A 47 25.13 -6.07 -20.35
C LEU A 47 24.07 -6.83 -19.57
N VAL A 48 23.18 -7.52 -20.29
CA VAL A 48 22.24 -8.48 -19.69
C VAL A 48 22.70 -9.88 -20.06
N LEU A 49 23.13 -10.67 -19.08
CA LEU A 49 23.63 -12.03 -19.25
C LEU A 49 23.00 -12.95 -18.20
N GLN A 50 21.68 -12.82 -18.05
CA GLN A 50 20.89 -13.67 -17.17
C GLN A 50 20.83 -15.10 -17.69
N ASP A 51 20.86 -16.09 -16.79
CA ASP A 51 20.67 -17.51 -17.11
C ASP A 51 21.61 -18.02 -18.21
N CYS A 52 22.88 -17.61 -18.11
CA CYS A 52 23.94 -17.95 -19.07
C CYS A 52 24.93 -18.97 -18.49
N ASP A 53 24.62 -19.58 -17.33
CA ASP A 53 25.47 -20.53 -16.62
C ASP A 53 26.86 -20.01 -16.23
N ILE A 54 27.05 -18.68 -16.16
CA ILE A 54 28.35 -18.06 -15.94
C ILE A 54 28.87 -18.37 -14.53
N GLU A 55 30.13 -18.80 -14.44
CA GLU A 55 30.79 -19.07 -13.14
C GLU A 55 32.10 -18.30 -12.90
N SER A 56 32.70 -17.75 -13.96
CA SER A 56 34.00 -17.06 -13.90
C SER A 56 34.13 -16.02 -15.00
N ALA A 57 35.18 -15.18 -14.94
CA ALA A 57 35.45 -14.18 -15.97
C ALA A 57 35.89 -14.79 -17.32
N GLY A 58 36.70 -15.85 -17.27
CA GLY A 58 37.37 -16.46 -18.43
C GLY A 58 38.86 -16.14 -18.50
N ASN A 59 39.57 -16.73 -19.46
CA ASN A 59 41.04 -16.82 -19.43
C ASN A 59 41.79 -15.79 -20.30
N ASP A 60 41.11 -14.80 -20.88
CA ASP A 60 41.69 -13.79 -21.77
C ASP A 60 41.43 -12.37 -21.26
N ASP A 61 42.32 -11.91 -20.37
CA ASP A 61 42.24 -10.62 -19.68
C ASP A 61 42.22 -9.43 -20.64
N GLU A 62 43.04 -9.45 -21.68
CA GLU A 62 43.14 -8.35 -22.64
C GLU A 62 41.85 -8.21 -23.45
N LYS A 63 41.27 -9.35 -23.88
CA LYS A 63 40.00 -9.35 -24.60
C LYS A 63 38.83 -8.93 -23.73
N LEU A 64 38.80 -9.37 -22.46
CA LEU A 64 37.81 -8.92 -21.47
C LEU A 64 37.92 -7.41 -21.23
N LYS A 65 39.14 -6.90 -21.03
CA LYS A 65 39.40 -5.47 -20.82
C LYS A 65 38.97 -4.63 -22.02
N ASP A 66 39.29 -5.04 -23.25
CA ASP A 66 38.89 -4.29 -24.44
C ASP A 66 37.37 -4.27 -24.63
N LYS A 67 36.72 -5.43 -24.43
CA LYS A 67 35.26 -5.57 -24.57
C LYS A 67 34.50 -4.77 -23.49
N CYS A 68 34.91 -4.87 -22.23
CA CYS A 68 34.15 -4.44 -21.07
C CYS A 68 34.45 -3.01 -20.55
N LYS A 69 35.47 -2.31 -21.11
CA LYS A 69 35.91 -0.96 -20.66
C LYS A 69 34.83 0.14 -20.60
N ASN A 70 33.72 -0.03 -21.29
CA ASN A 70 32.62 0.93 -21.35
C ASN A 70 31.33 0.45 -20.68
N VAL A 71 31.36 -0.70 -20.01
CA VAL A 71 30.19 -1.24 -19.30
C VAL A 71 29.91 -0.39 -18.07
N GLU A 72 28.66 0.02 -17.92
CA GLU A 72 28.12 0.80 -16.80
C GLU A 72 27.09 0.01 -16.00
N GLU A 73 26.41 -0.96 -16.62
CA GLU A 73 25.40 -1.79 -15.98
C GLU A 73 25.59 -3.26 -16.35
N LEU A 74 25.60 -4.13 -15.35
CA LEU A 74 25.83 -5.56 -15.50
C LEU A 74 24.72 -6.34 -14.79
N ASP A 75 23.96 -7.11 -15.55
CA ASP A 75 23.00 -8.09 -15.04
C ASP A 75 23.52 -9.51 -15.27
N LEU A 76 23.89 -10.16 -14.17
CA LEU A 76 24.34 -11.54 -14.08
C LEU A 76 23.38 -12.36 -13.21
N ALA A 77 22.10 -11.98 -13.12
CA ALA A 77 21.13 -12.77 -12.36
C ALA A 77 21.01 -14.21 -12.87
N GLN A 78 20.67 -15.15 -11.97
CA GLN A 78 20.45 -16.56 -12.30
C GLN A 78 21.66 -17.22 -13.01
N ASN A 79 22.88 -16.95 -12.54
CA ASN A 79 24.07 -17.64 -13.02
C ASN A 79 24.62 -18.58 -11.93
N LYS A 80 25.81 -19.13 -12.15
CA LYS A 80 26.46 -20.14 -11.29
C LYS A 80 27.58 -19.54 -10.45
N LEU A 81 27.59 -18.22 -10.22
CA LEU A 81 28.59 -17.56 -9.38
C LEU A 81 28.39 -17.97 -7.92
N SER A 82 29.43 -18.48 -7.29
CA SER A 82 29.42 -18.86 -5.88
C SER A 82 30.49 -18.16 -5.04
N GLN A 83 31.55 -17.67 -5.70
CA GLN A 83 32.70 -17.06 -5.05
C GLN A 83 32.79 -15.57 -5.35
N TRP A 84 32.99 -14.76 -4.31
CA TRP A 84 33.21 -13.31 -4.46
C TRP A 84 34.47 -12.98 -5.24
N ASN A 85 35.49 -13.84 -5.17
CA ASN A 85 36.71 -13.71 -5.95
C ASN A 85 36.44 -13.68 -7.47
N GLU A 86 35.48 -14.48 -7.96
CA GLU A 86 35.07 -14.47 -9.36
C GLU A 86 34.22 -13.25 -9.70
N VAL A 87 33.31 -12.84 -8.80
CA VAL A 87 32.52 -11.61 -8.97
C VAL A 87 33.44 -10.40 -9.13
N PHE A 88 34.39 -10.19 -8.23
CA PHE A 88 35.34 -9.08 -8.34
C PHE A 88 36.34 -9.28 -9.49
N GLY A 89 36.68 -10.53 -9.80
CA GLY A 89 37.44 -10.91 -10.99
C GLY A 89 36.76 -10.54 -12.30
N ILE A 90 35.42 -10.48 -12.34
CA ILE A 90 34.66 -9.94 -13.47
C ILE A 90 34.64 -8.41 -13.44
N LEU A 91 34.34 -7.81 -12.28
CA LEU A 91 34.13 -6.37 -12.15
C LEU A 91 35.40 -5.54 -12.42
N GLN A 92 36.60 -6.10 -12.21
CA GLN A 92 37.86 -5.41 -12.48
C GLN A 92 38.02 -4.96 -13.95
N TYR A 93 37.34 -5.61 -14.91
CA TYR A 93 37.38 -5.23 -16.33
C TYR A 93 36.35 -4.15 -16.69
N MET A 94 35.58 -3.64 -15.72
CA MET A 94 34.48 -2.70 -15.91
C MET A 94 34.68 -1.42 -15.07
N PRO A 95 35.65 -0.57 -15.43
CA PRO A 95 36.04 0.61 -14.61
C PRO A 95 34.94 1.68 -14.51
N LYS A 96 33.86 1.58 -15.28
CA LYS A 96 32.73 2.53 -15.29
C LYS A 96 31.46 1.97 -14.65
N ILE A 97 31.54 0.81 -13.98
CA ILE A 97 30.38 0.10 -13.45
C ILE A 97 29.63 0.94 -12.40
N LYS A 98 28.31 1.05 -12.56
CA LYS A 98 27.38 1.80 -11.71
C LYS A 98 26.28 0.92 -11.12
N PHE A 99 25.89 -0.14 -11.85
CA PHE A 99 24.84 -1.07 -11.45
C PHE A 99 25.30 -2.51 -11.65
N VAL A 100 25.11 -3.34 -10.62
CA VAL A 100 25.39 -4.78 -10.68
C VAL A 100 24.21 -5.56 -10.11
N ASN A 101 23.67 -6.49 -10.90
CA ASN A 101 22.66 -7.45 -10.45
C ASN A 101 23.24 -8.87 -10.43
N LEU A 102 23.29 -9.47 -9.25
CA LEU A 102 23.78 -10.83 -9.00
C LEU A 102 22.68 -11.73 -8.43
N SER A 103 21.41 -11.33 -8.55
CA SER A 103 20.28 -12.06 -7.95
C SER A 103 20.29 -13.53 -8.35
N PHE A 104 19.91 -14.42 -7.44
CA PHE A 104 19.80 -15.85 -7.69
C PHE A 104 21.11 -16.55 -8.12
N ASN A 105 22.26 -16.01 -7.69
CA ASN A 105 23.54 -16.71 -7.64
C ASN A 105 23.79 -17.24 -6.21
N SER A 106 24.52 -18.34 -6.02
CA SER A 106 24.71 -18.94 -4.69
C SER A 106 25.94 -18.39 -3.97
N LEU A 107 25.89 -17.12 -3.56
CA LEU A 107 27.01 -16.36 -2.98
C LEU A 107 27.15 -16.57 -1.45
N THR A 108 27.20 -17.84 -1.01
CA THR A 108 27.26 -18.21 0.41
C THR A 108 28.66 -18.09 1.02
N GLU A 109 29.71 -18.06 0.19
CA GLU A 109 31.09 -17.96 0.63
C GLU A 109 31.37 -16.62 1.33
N ILE A 110 32.32 -16.66 2.28
CA ILE A 110 32.76 -15.45 2.99
C ILE A 110 33.50 -14.54 2.01
N LEU A 111 33.21 -13.25 2.08
CA LEU A 111 33.96 -12.25 1.35
C LEU A 111 35.39 -12.14 1.88
N GLU A 112 36.35 -12.64 1.10
CA GLU A 112 37.75 -12.26 1.23
C GLU A 112 37.93 -10.87 0.63
N VAL A 113 38.20 -9.87 1.48
CA VAL A 113 38.36 -8.48 1.04
C VAL A 113 39.58 -8.37 0.13
N LYS A 114 39.36 -8.25 -1.18
CA LYS A 114 40.39 -7.89 -2.16
C LYS A 114 40.34 -6.39 -2.41
N HIS A 115 41.51 -5.77 -2.47
CA HIS A 115 41.64 -4.37 -2.85
C HIS A 115 41.05 -4.13 -4.24
N GLY A 116 40.27 -3.06 -4.40
CA GLY A 116 39.70 -2.62 -5.67
C GLY A 116 39.00 -1.27 -5.50
N SER A 117 39.03 -0.42 -6.53
CA SER A 117 38.27 0.83 -6.56
C SER A 117 36.96 0.59 -7.32
N TYR A 118 35.85 0.71 -6.60
CA TYR A 118 34.49 0.58 -7.13
C TYR A 118 33.72 1.90 -6.93
N ASP A 119 34.42 3.03 -7.05
CA ASP A 119 33.93 4.35 -6.62
C ASP A 119 32.70 4.84 -7.41
N LEU A 120 32.44 4.26 -8.57
CA LEU A 120 31.28 4.56 -9.41
C LEU A 120 30.09 3.63 -9.17
N LEU A 121 30.27 2.52 -8.45
CA LEU A 121 29.18 1.58 -8.15
C LEU A 121 28.18 2.27 -7.21
N ARG A 122 26.91 2.31 -7.62
CA ARG A 122 25.81 2.96 -6.88
C ARG A 122 24.74 1.95 -6.48
N ASN A 123 24.51 0.93 -7.31
CA ASN A 123 23.40 0.01 -7.14
C ASN A 123 23.90 -1.44 -7.15
N LEU A 124 23.56 -2.20 -6.11
CA LEU A 124 23.92 -3.61 -5.99
C LEU A 124 22.68 -4.44 -5.63
N VAL A 125 22.39 -5.45 -6.45
CA VAL A 125 21.24 -6.33 -6.26
C VAL A 125 21.71 -7.75 -5.92
N LEU A 126 21.36 -8.22 -4.72
CA LEU A 126 21.76 -9.52 -4.16
C LEU A 126 20.53 -10.35 -3.72
N ASN A 127 19.42 -10.26 -4.47
CA ASN A 127 18.19 -10.95 -4.09
C ASN A 127 18.34 -12.47 -4.27
N GLY A 128 17.88 -13.26 -3.30
CA GLY A 128 17.90 -14.71 -3.42
C GLY A 128 19.29 -15.31 -3.57
N THR A 129 20.31 -14.68 -2.98
CA THR A 129 21.72 -15.10 -3.08
C THR A 129 22.22 -15.89 -1.88
N ARG A 130 21.48 -15.86 -0.76
CA ARG A 130 21.87 -16.43 0.54
C ARG A 130 23.18 -15.85 1.08
N VAL A 131 23.49 -14.60 0.70
CA VAL A 131 24.66 -13.88 1.19
C VAL A 131 24.59 -13.70 2.71
N SER A 132 25.67 -13.98 3.43
CA SER A 132 25.70 -13.87 4.89
C SER A 132 25.85 -12.43 5.39
N TRP A 133 25.48 -12.14 6.65
CA TRP A 133 25.65 -10.81 7.23
C TRP A 133 27.12 -10.37 7.34
N SER A 134 28.05 -11.30 7.59
CA SER A 134 29.48 -10.99 7.60
C SER A 134 29.96 -10.51 6.23
N THR A 135 29.48 -11.15 5.16
CA THR A 135 29.73 -10.71 3.80
C THR A 135 29.07 -9.36 3.52
N VAL A 136 27.81 -9.15 3.91
CA VAL A 136 27.13 -7.84 3.78
C VAL A 136 27.94 -6.74 4.48
N GLN A 137 28.41 -6.98 5.70
CA GLN A 137 29.26 -6.04 6.45
C GLN A 137 30.57 -5.72 5.70
N GLY A 138 31.21 -6.72 5.09
CA GLY A 138 32.40 -6.52 4.26
C GLY A 138 32.10 -5.69 3.00
N LEU A 139 30.98 -5.97 2.32
CA LEU A 139 30.56 -5.23 1.12
C LEU A 139 30.28 -3.76 1.43
N ILE A 140 29.54 -3.45 2.49
CA ILE A 140 29.23 -2.05 2.84
C ILE A 140 30.46 -1.29 3.35
N ARG A 141 31.49 -1.98 3.86
CA ARG A 141 32.80 -1.38 4.19
C ARG A 141 33.62 -1.10 2.93
N LEU A 142 33.53 -1.95 1.92
CA LEU A 142 34.25 -1.80 0.65
C LEU A 142 33.59 -0.76 -0.27
N LEU A 143 32.26 -0.79 -0.37
CA LEU A 143 31.46 -0.03 -1.34
C LEU A 143 30.90 1.25 -0.70
N GLN A 144 31.79 2.19 -0.38
CA GLN A 144 31.44 3.39 0.38
C GLN A 144 30.59 4.42 -0.39
N ASN A 145 30.42 4.25 -1.70
CA ASN A 145 29.56 5.11 -2.53
C ASN A 145 28.26 4.42 -2.97
N LEU A 146 27.91 3.25 -2.41
CA LEU A 146 26.69 2.53 -2.75
C LEU A 146 25.46 3.28 -2.23
N GLU A 147 24.48 3.54 -3.09
CA GLU A 147 23.25 4.29 -2.75
C GLU A 147 22.03 3.37 -2.60
N GLU A 148 21.98 2.27 -3.35
CA GLU A 148 20.85 1.34 -3.38
C GLU A 148 21.32 -0.11 -3.25
N LEU A 149 20.78 -0.81 -2.25
CA LEU A 149 21.13 -2.19 -1.94
C LEU A 149 19.86 -3.05 -1.89
N HIS A 150 19.89 -4.19 -2.57
CA HIS A 150 18.80 -5.17 -2.54
C HIS A 150 19.26 -6.48 -1.90
N LEU A 151 18.57 -6.87 -0.85
CA LEU A 151 18.82 -8.02 0.02
C LEU A 151 17.56 -8.86 0.22
N SER A 152 16.64 -8.84 -0.75
CA SER A 152 15.36 -9.55 -0.66
C SER A 152 15.55 -11.05 -0.83
N LEU A 153 14.64 -11.86 -0.28
CA LEU A 153 14.61 -13.32 -0.48
C LEU A 153 15.89 -14.06 -0.03
N ASN A 154 16.63 -13.52 0.94
CA ASN A 154 17.87 -14.12 1.46
C ASN A 154 17.66 -14.95 2.73
N GLU A 155 16.41 -15.23 3.10
CA GLU A 155 16.03 -16.05 4.25
C GLU A 155 16.48 -15.46 5.61
N TYR A 156 16.70 -14.14 5.69
CA TYR A 156 17.11 -13.48 6.93
C TYR A 156 16.02 -13.49 8.01
N LYS A 157 16.34 -14.04 9.18
CA LYS A 157 15.50 -14.01 10.38
C LYS A 157 15.92 -12.93 11.39
N THR A 158 17.20 -12.57 11.38
CA THR A 158 17.84 -11.56 12.23
C THR A 158 18.69 -10.64 11.36
N VAL A 159 19.13 -9.52 11.94
CA VAL A 159 20.13 -8.60 11.39
C VAL A 159 21.37 -8.68 12.27
N ASP A 160 22.40 -9.37 11.77
CA ASP A 160 23.65 -9.61 12.50
C ASP A 160 24.75 -8.66 12.02
N LEU A 161 24.43 -7.36 12.03
CA LEU A 161 25.38 -6.29 11.78
C LEU A 161 25.83 -5.70 13.11
N GLU A 162 27.12 -5.38 13.22
CA GLU A 162 27.72 -4.78 14.41
C GLU A 162 27.41 -3.27 14.47
N TYR A 163 26.13 -2.92 14.55
CA TYR A 163 25.58 -1.56 14.47
C TYR A 163 26.07 -0.60 15.57
N GLN A 164 26.64 -1.15 16.64
CA GLN A 164 27.20 -0.38 17.77
C GLN A 164 28.56 0.23 17.45
N LYS A 165 29.29 -0.30 16.45
CA LYS A 165 30.61 0.21 16.06
C LYS A 165 30.45 1.28 14.98
N GLU A 166 30.95 2.49 15.22
CA GLU A 166 30.79 3.60 14.28
C GLU A 166 31.47 3.35 12.92
N GLU A 167 32.58 2.62 12.92
CA GLU A 167 33.30 2.18 11.71
C GLU A 167 32.48 1.28 10.78
N ASN A 168 31.37 0.70 11.28
CA ASN A 168 30.47 -0.16 10.49
C ASN A 168 29.33 0.60 9.84
N ARG A 169 29.17 1.90 10.13
CA ARG A 169 28.12 2.71 9.51
C ARG A 169 28.45 2.97 8.05
N ASN A 170 27.43 2.93 7.20
CA ASN A 170 27.51 3.32 5.80
C ASN A 170 26.49 4.45 5.56
N ALA A 171 27.00 5.66 5.32
CA ALA A 171 26.18 6.86 5.16
C ALA A 171 25.73 7.11 3.72
N SER A 172 26.19 6.32 2.75
CA SER A 172 25.84 6.48 1.33
C SER A 172 24.57 5.75 0.95
N ILE A 173 24.24 4.63 1.59
CA ILE A 173 23.03 3.87 1.31
C ILE A 173 21.79 4.68 1.71
N LYS A 174 20.93 4.92 0.73
CA LYS A 174 19.65 5.65 0.86
C LYS A 174 18.44 4.75 0.64
N LYS A 175 18.61 3.62 -0.06
CA LYS A 175 17.52 2.72 -0.41
C LYS A 175 17.89 1.28 -0.09
N LEU A 176 17.01 0.60 0.64
CA LEU A 176 17.18 -0.78 1.02
C LEU A 176 15.94 -1.60 0.65
N HIS A 177 16.13 -2.63 -0.17
CA HIS A 177 15.11 -3.61 -0.49
C HIS A 177 15.34 -4.88 0.31
N PHE A 178 14.36 -5.29 1.10
CA PHE A 178 14.48 -6.38 2.07
C PHE A 178 13.28 -7.33 2.04
N THR A 179 12.60 -7.42 0.89
CA THR A 179 11.32 -8.11 0.72
C THR A 179 11.44 -9.62 0.91
N GLY A 180 10.43 -10.25 1.50
CA GLY A 180 10.33 -11.71 1.59
C GLY A 180 11.41 -12.35 2.46
N ASN A 181 11.95 -11.62 3.43
CA ASN A 181 12.81 -12.19 4.45
C ASN A 181 11.96 -12.58 5.68
N PRO A 182 12.17 -13.76 6.29
CA PRO A 182 11.40 -14.26 7.44
C PRO A 182 11.75 -13.58 8.77
N ILE A 183 11.87 -12.26 8.75
CA ILE A 183 12.15 -11.42 9.93
C ILE A 183 10.82 -11.00 10.58
N GLU A 184 10.64 -11.36 11.85
CA GLU A 184 9.38 -11.14 12.58
C GLU A 184 9.43 -9.94 13.55
N ILE A 185 10.64 -9.52 13.95
CA ILE A 185 10.84 -8.60 15.08
C ILE A 185 11.40 -7.27 14.59
N TRP A 186 10.74 -6.16 14.96
CA TRP A 186 11.18 -4.80 14.57
C TRP A 186 12.53 -4.38 15.15
N ASN A 187 12.94 -4.92 16.31
CA ASN A 187 14.28 -4.68 16.87
C ASN A 187 15.39 -5.08 15.90
N GLU A 188 15.21 -6.15 15.13
CA GLU A 188 16.18 -6.57 14.13
C GLU A 188 16.25 -5.57 12.98
N ILE A 189 15.09 -5.12 12.47
CA ILE A 189 15.00 -4.07 11.45
C ILE A 189 15.65 -2.77 11.93
N SER A 190 15.44 -2.40 13.19
CA SER A 190 15.99 -1.17 13.78
C SER A 190 17.52 -1.11 13.73
N LYS A 191 18.22 -2.27 13.74
CA LYS A 191 19.68 -2.32 13.55
C LYS A 191 20.10 -1.77 12.20
N LEU A 192 19.29 -1.95 11.14
CA LEU A 192 19.56 -1.42 9.81
C LEU A 192 19.61 0.11 9.80
N GLY A 193 18.73 0.79 10.54
CA GLY A 193 18.73 2.26 10.60
C GLY A 193 19.97 2.83 11.28
N TYR A 194 20.55 2.12 12.27
CA TYR A 194 21.81 2.54 12.87
C TYR A 194 23.02 2.34 11.94
N VAL A 195 23.00 1.29 11.12
CA VAL A 195 24.05 1.03 10.12
C VAL A 195 23.92 1.98 8.94
N PHE A 196 22.69 2.32 8.52
CA PHE A 196 22.38 3.19 7.40
C PHE A 196 21.69 4.48 7.87
N PRO A 197 22.41 5.43 8.49
CA PRO A 197 21.82 6.61 9.13
C PRO A 197 21.09 7.55 8.16
N ASN A 198 21.41 7.49 6.86
CA ASN A 198 20.80 8.32 5.81
C ASN A 198 19.76 7.55 4.99
N LEU A 199 19.23 6.44 5.50
CA LEU A 199 18.24 5.64 4.78
C LEU A 199 16.95 6.43 4.56
N GLU A 200 16.58 6.63 3.30
CA GLU A 200 15.39 7.37 2.86
C GLU A 200 14.24 6.45 2.45
N SER A 201 14.55 5.23 1.97
CA SER A 201 13.56 4.27 1.48
C SER A 201 13.85 2.86 1.99
N LEU A 202 12.86 2.25 2.64
CA LEU A 202 12.94 0.90 3.17
C LEU A 202 11.76 0.05 2.67
N VAL A 203 12.07 -1.09 2.05
CA VAL A 203 11.07 -2.04 1.54
C VAL A 203 11.11 -3.34 2.34
N LEU A 204 10.11 -3.56 3.18
CA LEU A 204 9.90 -4.73 4.05
C LEU A 204 8.67 -5.54 3.62
N ALA A 205 8.31 -5.49 2.34
CA ALA A 205 7.15 -6.22 1.85
C ALA A 205 7.31 -7.73 2.10
N GLU A 206 6.23 -8.43 2.44
CA GLU A 206 6.21 -9.88 2.71
C GLU A 206 7.19 -10.32 3.80
N CYS A 207 7.50 -9.44 4.76
CA CYS A 207 8.21 -9.80 5.99
C CYS A 207 7.18 -10.04 7.10
N PRO A 208 7.22 -11.15 7.86
CA PRO A 208 6.22 -11.50 8.87
C PRO A 208 6.31 -10.66 10.17
N ILE A 209 6.53 -9.35 10.05
CA ILE A 209 6.63 -8.40 11.16
C ILE A 209 5.27 -8.25 11.84
N ARG A 210 5.18 -8.56 13.13
CA ARG A 210 3.92 -8.60 13.88
C ARG A 210 3.60 -7.28 14.60
N SER A 211 4.64 -6.59 15.05
CA SER A 211 4.52 -5.29 15.73
C SER A 211 5.79 -4.48 15.55
N LEU A 212 5.66 -3.15 15.65
CA LEU A 212 6.77 -2.21 15.76
C LEU A 212 7.27 -2.05 17.20
N THR A 213 6.66 -2.72 18.18
CA THR A 213 7.10 -2.66 19.58
C THR A 213 8.51 -3.22 19.74
N LEU A 214 9.30 -2.58 20.61
CA LEU A 214 10.65 -3.04 20.90
C LEU A 214 10.60 -4.25 21.84
N GLU A 215 10.86 -5.43 21.30
CA GLU A 215 10.91 -6.68 22.05
C GLU A 215 12.31 -7.30 21.98
N GLU A 216 12.85 -7.71 23.13
CA GLU A 216 14.11 -8.46 23.15
C GLU A 216 13.92 -9.82 22.49
N ASN A 217 14.80 -10.15 21.54
CA ASN A 217 14.78 -11.43 20.86
C ASN A 217 15.27 -12.53 21.83
N ARG A 218 14.34 -13.14 22.57
CA ARG A 218 14.63 -14.20 23.56
C ARG A 218 15.26 -15.46 22.93
N ASN A 219 15.23 -15.60 21.61
CA ASN A 219 15.78 -16.76 20.90
C ASN A 219 17.30 -16.66 20.63
N VAL A 220 17.96 -15.54 20.96
CA VAL A 220 19.42 -15.35 20.75
C VAL A 220 20.22 -15.63 22.02
N ALA A 221 19.59 -15.66 23.20
CA ALA A 221 20.29 -15.82 24.49
C ALA A 221 20.74 -17.27 24.82
N SER A 222 20.50 -18.25 23.96
CA SER A 222 20.86 -19.67 24.23
C SER A 222 22.22 -20.10 23.70
N ASN A 223 22.94 -19.27 22.94
CA ASN A 223 24.29 -19.60 22.45
C ASN A 223 25.34 -18.66 23.07
N GLY A 224 25.66 -18.87 24.34
CA GLY A 224 26.82 -18.23 24.96
C GLY A 224 26.78 -18.18 26.48
N VAL A 225 27.17 -19.30 27.11
CA VAL A 225 27.90 -19.45 28.39
C VAL A 225 27.37 -20.69 29.10
N SER A 226 28.04 -21.81 28.84
CA SER A 226 28.13 -22.93 29.75
C SER A 226 29.00 -22.53 30.93
N GLY A 227 28.46 -22.54 32.16
CA GLY A 227 29.29 -22.43 33.35
C GLY A 227 28.60 -22.03 34.66
N VAL A 228 28.22 -23.05 35.43
CA VAL A 228 28.29 -23.15 36.90
C VAL A 228 27.18 -22.50 37.75
N ASN A 229 26.28 -23.39 38.20
CA ASN A 229 25.67 -23.60 39.52
C ASN A 229 25.03 -22.45 40.30
N GLY A 230 23.77 -22.70 40.68
CA GLY A 230 23.09 -22.06 41.81
C GLY A 230 21.61 -22.44 41.81
N GLU A 231 21.29 -23.60 42.38
CA GLU A 231 19.92 -23.98 42.71
C GLU A 231 19.28 -22.92 43.61
N GLU A 232 18.07 -22.46 43.30
CA GLU A 232 17.05 -22.21 44.33
C GLU A 232 15.65 -22.15 43.71
N LYS A 233 14.79 -23.05 44.21
CA LYS A 233 13.36 -23.13 43.93
C LYS A 233 12.58 -22.15 44.82
N PRO A 234 11.33 -21.82 44.48
CA PRO A 234 10.63 -20.64 44.97
C PRO A 234 10.04 -20.83 46.37
N VAL A 235 10.02 -19.76 47.16
CA VAL A 235 9.26 -19.71 48.41
C VAL A 235 8.15 -18.65 48.29
N LEU A 236 6.93 -19.16 48.20
CA LEU A 236 5.71 -18.46 48.58
C LEU A 236 5.73 -18.23 50.10
N LYS A 237 5.52 -16.99 50.54
CA LYS A 237 4.93 -16.71 51.85
C LYS A 237 3.96 -15.53 51.76
N SER A 238 2.69 -15.89 51.91
CA SER A 238 1.62 -15.09 52.48
C SER A 238 1.91 -14.74 53.95
N GLU A 239 1.43 -13.59 54.41
CA GLU A 239 0.61 -13.36 55.62
C GLU A 239 0.69 -11.88 56.05
N ASP A 240 -0.44 -11.19 55.92
CA ASP A 240 -1.18 -10.45 56.96
C ASP A 240 -0.37 -9.73 58.07
N ASN A 241 -0.51 -8.40 58.21
CA ASN A 241 -1.57 -7.78 59.04
C ASN A 241 -1.33 -6.28 59.34
N GLU A 242 -2.44 -5.54 59.29
CA GLU A 242 -2.88 -4.45 60.18
C GLU A 242 -2.10 -3.11 60.32
N ASN A 243 -2.70 -2.08 59.70
CA ASN A 243 -3.34 -0.91 60.33
C ASN A 243 -2.52 0.00 61.29
N MET A 244 -2.42 1.30 60.96
CA MET A 244 -2.62 2.43 61.89
C MET A 244 -2.44 3.81 61.21
N ASN A 245 -3.56 4.53 61.10
CA ASN A 245 -3.84 5.97 61.24
C ASN A 245 -2.80 7.08 60.94
N LEU A 246 -3.32 8.06 60.19
CA LEU A 246 -2.96 9.49 60.04
C LEU A 246 -2.92 10.26 61.40
N PRO A 247 -2.30 11.46 61.46
CA PRO A 247 -3.06 12.70 61.16
C PRO A 247 -2.27 13.83 60.45
N GLU A 248 -3.00 14.68 59.72
CA GLU A 248 -2.60 16.03 59.27
C GLU A 248 -2.50 17.03 60.44
N PRO A 249 -1.93 18.24 60.20
CA PRO A 249 -2.76 19.43 60.43
C PRO A 249 -2.58 20.60 59.43
N GLU A 250 -3.59 21.46 59.44
CA GLU A 250 -3.85 22.64 58.59
C GLU A 250 -3.11 23.95 58.97
N SER A 251 -3.05 24.89 57.99
CA SER A 251 -3.53 26.30 58.05
C SER A 251 -2.57 27.52 58.00
N SER A 252 -3.04 28.52 57.22
CA SER A 252 -2.79 30.00 57.24
C SER A 252 -1.50 30.53 56.56
N GLU A 253 -1.41 31.68 55.85
CA GLU A 253 -2.29 32.81 55.52
C GLU A 253 -1.61 33.75 54.46
N LYS A 254 -2.42 34.57 53.74
CA LYS A 254 -2.17 35.91 53.10
C LYS A 254 -1.59 36.09 51.67
N CYS A 255 -2.33 36.90 50.87
CA CYS A 255 -2.06 37.44 49.51
C CYS A 255 -1.32 38.82 49.55
N PRO A 256 -0.86 39.44 48.41
CA PRO A 256 -1.75 40.13 47.44
C PRO A 256 -1.29 40.14 45.94
N GLU A 257 -2.13 40.77 45.11
CA GLU A 257 -2.15 40.92 43.64
C GLU A 257 -0.94 41.63 42.96
N ASN A 258 -0.58 41.22 41.73
CA ASN A 258 -0.51 42.10 40.55
C ASN A 258 -0.14 41.37 39.23
N ARG A 259 -1.05 41.51 38.24
CA ARG A 259 -0.83 41.95 36.84
C ARG A 259 0.21 41.29 35.89
N ILE A 260 -0.37 40.83 34.76
CA ILE A 260 0.06 40.91 33.35
C ILE A 260 0.67 39.65 32.71
N PHE A 261 0.00 39.25 31.62
CA PHE A 261 0.33 38.24 30.61
C PHE A 261 1.74 38.37 30.04
N SER A 262 2.45 37.24 29.97
CA SER A 262 3.09 36.66 28.77
C SER A 262 4.24 35.76 29.22
N GLU A 263 4.18 34.44 28.99
CA GLU A 263 5.42 33.64 28.95
C GLU A 263 5.23 32.33 28.19
N GLU A 264 6.07 32.17 27.17
CA GLU A 264 6.35 30.96 26.42
C GLU A 264 6.86 29.87 27.37
N VAL A 265 6.12 28.76 27.48
CA VAL A 265 6.58 27.63 28.28
C VAL A 265 7.52 26.77 27.43
N ALA A 266 8.80 27.13 27.47
CA ALA A 266 9.90 26.23 27.18
C ALA A 266 10.01 25.20 28.32
N TYR A 267 9.67 23.95 28.03
CA TYR A 267 9.88 22.85 28.98
C TYR A 267 11.38 22.53 29.07
N ASN A 268 12.00 23.00 30.15
CA ASN A 268 13.33 22.55 30.58
C ASN A 268 13.25 21.11 31.07
N ARG A 269 13.99 20.25 30.39
CA ARG A 269 14.29 18.85 30.75
C ARG A 269 15.18 18.84 31.99
N THR A 270 14.71 18.26 33.08
CA THR A 270 15.58 17.77 34.15
C THR A 270 16.11 16.40 33.75
N GLU A 271 17.30 16.36 33.16
CA GLU A 271 18.08 15.14 32.96
C GLU A 271 18.87 14.86 34.25
N SER A 272 18.53 13.76 34.92
CA SER A 272 19.35 13.15 35.96
C SER A 272 19.15 11.63 35.89
N GLU A 273 19.69 11.02 34.83
CA GLU A 273 19.97 9.58 34.81
C GLU A 273 21.38 9.34 34.26
N CYS A 274 22.16 8.61 35.03
CA CYS A 274 23.60 8.41 34.88
C CYS A 274 24.01 7.85 33.51
N GLU A 275 25.03 8.47 32.90
CA GLU A 275 25.75 7.97 31.73
C GLU A 275 26.62 6.75 32.10
N SER A 276 26.02 5.60 32.37
CA SER A 276 26.73 4.31 32.31
C SER A 276 25.77 3.12 32.31
N SER A 277 25.17 2.79 31.15
CA SER A 277 24.91 1.40 30.74
C SER A 277 24.25 1.34 29.34
N SER A 278 24.96 0.72 28.39
CA SER A 278 24.52 0.05 27.16
C SER A 278 23.38 0.66 26.30
N THR A 279 23.76 1.20 25.13
CA THR A 279 23.22 0.90 23.77
C THR A 279 21.83 0.23 23.62
N LYS A 280 20.79 0.70 24.33
CA LYS A 280 19.41 0.27 24.13
C LYS A 280 18.71 1.13 23.08
N ILE A 281 17.99 0.48 22.16
CA ILE A 281 17.09 1.15 21.23
C ILE A 281 16.02 1.83 22.07
N ARG A 282 15.98 3.18 22.06
CA ARG A 282 15.04 3.94 22.91
C ARG A 282 13.64 3.97 22.29
N SER A 283 13.56 3.96 20.96
CA SER A 283 12.29 3.97 20.23
C SER A 283 12.40 3.29 18.84
N PRO A 284 11.31 2.68 18.32
CA PRO A 284 11.27 2.04 16.99
C PRO A 284 11.66 2.93 15.80
N HIS A 285 11.50 4.25 15.94
CA HIS A 285 11.74 5.23 14.89
C HIS A 285 13.06 6.00 15.04
N ASP A 286 13.72 5.92 16.19
CA ASP A 286 15.00 6.61 16.44
C ASP A 286 16.09 6.32 15.40
N PRO A 287 16.24 5.07 14.90
CA PRO A 287 17.26 4.75 13.89
C PRO A 287 16.94 5.34 12.51
N PHE A 288 15.69 5.71 12.24
CA PHE A 288 15.17 6.00 10.90
C PHE A 288 14.79 7.47 10.74
N ARG A 289 15.70 8.39 11.09
CA ARG A 289 15.42 9.83 11.08
C ARG A 289 15.17 10.40 9.68
N MET A 290 15.81 9.82 8.66
CA MET A 290 15.72 10.29 7.27
C MET A 290 14.70 9.50 6.44
N LEU A 291 14.00 8.53 7.03
CA LEU A 291 13.13 7.61 6.30
C LEU A 291 11.87 8.33 5.77
N ARG A 292 11.76 8.43 4.45
CA ARG A 292 10.66 9.08 3.72
C ARG A 292 9.68 8.08 3.14
N PHE A 293 10.17 6.91 2.72
CA PHE A 293 9.37 5.86 2.14
C PHE A 293 9.49 4.57 2.95
N LEU A 294 8.35 4.01 3.35
CA LEU A 294 8.29 2.70 3.98
C LEU A 294 7.24 1.83 3.28
N ASN A 295 7.63 0.61 2.93
CA ASN A 295 6.70 -0.40 2.43
C ASN A 295 6.69 -1.59 3.39
N VAL A 296 5.55 -1.81 4.03
CA VAL A 296 5.23 -2.92 4.94
C VAL A 296 4.04 -3.72 4.43
N ASN A 297 3.85 -3.77 3.10
CA ASN A 297 2.83 -4.62 2.49
C ASN A 297 3.04 -6.09 2.89
N GLY A 298 1.96 -6.83 3.14
CA GLY A 298 2.04 -8.26 3.47
C GLY A 298 2.77 -8.55 4.79
N THR A 299 2.93 -7.54 5.66
CA THR A 299 3.39 -7.76 7.04
C THR A 299 2.23 -8.19 7.93
N LEU A 300 2.52 -8.65 9.15
CA LEU A 300 1.54 -9.17 10.10
C LEU A 300 1.07 -8.12 11.12
N LEU A 301 1.13 -6.84 10.76
CA LEU A 301 0.65 -5.74 11.62
C LEU A 301 -0.87 -5.85 11.80
N SER A 302 -1.31 -5.93 13.05
CA SER A 302 -2.72 -6.18 13.40
C SER A 302 -3.35 -5.10 14.28
N THR A 303 -2.57 -4.12 14.76
CA THR A 303 -3.05 -3.11 15.72
C THR A 303 -2.93 -1.68 15.18
N TRP A 304 -3.84 -0.80 15.62
CA TRP A 304 -3.74 0.64 15.31
C TRP A 304 -2.57 1.31 16.03
N ASP A 305 -2.12 0.77 17.16
CA ASP A 305 -0.95 1.27 17.90
C ASP A 305 0.34 1.19 17.08
N ASP A 306 0.45 0.21 16.17
CA ASP A 306 1.55 0.14 15.21
C ASP A 306 1.47 1.25 14.15
N VAL A 307 0.27 1.63 13.74
CA VAL A 307 0.05 2.79 12.84
C VAL A 307 0.43 4.11 13.54
N GLU A 308 0.13 4.22 14.82
CA GLU A 308 0.52 5.39 15.62
C GLU A 308 2.03 5.45 15.83
N ARG A 309 2.72 4.30 15.96
CA ARG A 309 4.19 4.25 15.93
C ARG A 309 4.75 4.68 14.57
N LEU A 310 4.11 4.29 13.47
CA LEU A 310 4.48 4.74 12.11
C LEU A 310 4.32 6.26 11.96
N ALA A 311 3.29 6.86 12.57
CA ALA A 311 3.08 8.31 12.54
C ALA A 311 4.23 9.11 13.18
N ARG A 312 5.01 8.49 14.08
CA ARG A 312 6.12 9.12 14.81
C ARG A 312 7.43 9.19 14.02
N PHE A 313 7.48 8.63 12.81
CA PHE A 313 8.67 8.75 11.96
C PHE A 313 8.79 10.21 11.46
N PRO A 314 9.92 10.89 11.73
CA PRO A 314 10.00 12.35 11.59
C PRO A 314 9.97 12.84 10.14
N ALA A 315 10.43 12.01 9.19
CA ALA A 315 10.52 12.38 7.77
C ALA A 315 9.57 11.60 6.87
N MET A 316 8.65 10.79 7.42
CA MET A 316 7.84 9.86 6.63
C MET A 316 6.84 10.60 5.72
N LYS A 317 6.91 10.31 4.42
CA LYS A 317 6.08 10.93 3.37
C LYS A 317 5.25 9.93 2.58
N SER A 318 5.73 8.71 2.40
CA SER A 318 5.03 7.68 1.65
C SER A 318 5.00 6.37 2.40
N LEU A 319 3.81 5.79 2.55
CA LEU A 319 3.60 4.52 3.23
C LEU A 319 2.85 3.55 2.32
N ARG A 320 3.28 2.30 2.30
CA ARG A 320 2.52 1.17 1.75
C ARG A 320 2.32 0.14 2.84
N MET A 321 1.08 -0.24 3.11
CA MET A 321 0.69 -1.17 4.17
C MET A 321 -0.55 -2.01 3.81
N GLN A 322 -0.64 -2.44 2.56
CA GLN A 322 -1.69 -3.34 2.09
C GLN A 322 -1.44 -4.78 2.58
N GLY A 323 -2.49 -5.59 2.69
CA GLY A 323 -2.35 -7.00 3.09
C GLY A 323 -1.90 -7.22 4.53
N CYS A 324 -2.14 -6.23 5.42
CA CYS A 324 -1.91 -6.36 6.85
C CYS A 324 -3.18 -6.88 7.55
N PRO A 325 -3.09 -7.78 8.56
CA PRO A 325 -4.22 -8.25 9.36
C PRO A 325 -5.02 -7.16 10.06
N LEU A 326 -4.46 -5.95 10.20
CA LEU A 326 -5.14 -4.77 10.75
C LEU A 326 -6.53 -4.52 10.13
N PHE A 327 -6.72 -4.87 8.86
CA PHE A 327 -7.97 -4.66 8.14
C PHE A 327 -8.82 -5.93 7.97
N GLU A 328 -8.45 -6.99 8.69
CA GLU A 328 -9.18 -8.25 8.75
C GLU A 328 -10.11 -8.30 9.98
N SER A 329 -10.88 -9.38 10.10
CA SER A 329 -11.86 -9.62 11.18
C SER A 329 -11.32 -9.22 12.57
N PRO A 330 -12.12 -8.55 13.43
CA PRO A 330 -13.59 -8.47 13.40
C PRO A 330 -14.18 -7.24 12.69
N SER A 331 -13.35 -6.33 12.18
CA SER A 331 -13.83 -5.05 11.64
C SER A 331 -13.85 -5.07 10.10
N GLU A 332 -15.03 -5.24 9.52
CA GLU A 332 -15.22 -5.11 8.07
C GLU A 332 -15.23 -3.62 7.68
N TYR A 333 -14.06 -3.04 7.48
CA TYR A 333 -13.94 -1.71 6.87
C TYR A 333 -13.99 -1.81 5.34
N THR A 334 -14.74 -0.91 4.70
CA THR A 334 -14.62 -0.64 3.27
C THR A 334 -13.23 -0.07 2.94
N GLU A 335 -12.79 -0.16 1.69
CA GLU A 335 -11.51 0.44 1.25
C GLU A 335 -11.46 1.95 1.55
N HIS A 336 -12.59 2.64 1.38
CA HIS A 336 -12.72 4.06 1.66
C HIS A 336 -12.51 4.37 3.15
N GLU A 337 -13.16 3.64 4.05
CA GLU A 337 -13.02 3.81 5.50
C GLU A 337 -11.59 3.50 5.95
N ARG A 338 -10.97 2.41 5.44
CA ARG A 338 -9.56 2.09 5.74
C ARG A 338 -8.65 3.26 5.39
N ARG A 339 -8.84 3.82 4.20
CA ARG A 339 -8.05 4.96 3.72
C ARG A 339 -8.28 6.19 4.59
N GLN A 340 -9.51 6.55 4.92
CA GLN A 340 -9.82 7.69 5.80
C GLN A 340 -9.20 7.53 7.19
N LEU A 341 -9.36 6.35 7.81
CA LEU A 341 -8.80 6.05 9.12
C LEU A 341 -7.27 6.11 9.15
N LEU A 342 -6.61 5.71 8.06
CA LEU A 342 -5.16 5.82 7.92
C LEU A 342 -4.70 7.26 7.73
N ILE A 343 -5.34 8.01 6.82
CA ILE A 343 -4.99 9.41 6.54
C ILE A 343 -5.10 10.26 7.81
N ALA A 344 -6.18 10.08 8.58
CA ALA A 344 -6.39 10.82 9.82
C ALA A 344 -5.34 10.52 10.91
N ARG A 345 -4.77 9.31 10.93
CA ARG A 345 -3.72 8.89 11.87
C ARG A 345 -2.30 9.22 11.44
N LEU A 346 -2.09 9.48 10.16
CA LEU A 346 -0.77 9.66 9.56
C LEU A 346 -0.61 11.12 9.06
N PRO A 347 -0.38 12.10 9.96
CA PRO A 347 -0.36 13.52 9.62
C PRO A 347 0.68 13.89 8.55
N ASN A 348 1.83 13.21 8.56
CA ASN A 348 2.97 13.55 7.70
C ASN A 348 2.97 12.81 6.35
N VAL A 349 2.15 11.77 6.19
CA VAL A 349 2.13 10.93 4.99
C VAL A 349 1.38 11.63 3.86
N GLU A 350 2.07 11.90 2.75
CA GLU A 350 1.57 12.55 1.55
C GLU A 350 1.07 11.54 0.51
N THR A 351 1.57 10.31 0.50
CA THR A 351 1.15 9.25 -0.44
C THR A 351 0.94 7.94 0.30
N LEU A 352 -0.23 7.33 0.11
CA LEU A 352 -0.62 6.09 0.77
C LEU A 352 -0.95 5.00 -0.26
N ASN A 353 -0.34 3.82 -0.10
CA ASN A 353 -0.59 2.61 -0.88
C ASN A 353 -0.44 2.79 -2.41
N GLY A 354 0.47 3.67 -2.84
CA GLY A 354 0.71 3.95 -4.26
C GLY A 354 -0.40 4.75 -4.95
N GLY A 355 -1.37 5.27 -4.20
CA GLY A 355 -2.37 6.21 -4.71
C GLY A 355 -1.78 7.58 -5.01
N GLY A 356 -2.62 8.49 -5.51
CA GLY A 356 -2.23 9.89 -5.72
C GLY A 356 -1.88 10.61 -4.40
N VAL A 357 -1.29 11.80 -4.54
CA VAL A 357 -0.99 12.70 -3.42
C VAL A 357 -2.29 12.99 -2.67
N ILE A 358 -2.27 12.80 -1.35
CA ILE A 358 -3.39 13.11 -0.46
C ILE A 358 -3.59 14.62 -0.47
N SER A 359 -4.71 15.06 -1.01
CA SER A 359 -5.04 16.49 -1.07
C SER A 359 -5.38 17.04 0.33
N SER A 360 -5.22 18.35 0.52
CA SER A 360 -5.63 19.01 1.76
C SER A 360 -7.11 18.78 2.08
N GLN A 361 -7.98 18.77 1.07
CA GLN A 361 -9.41 18.49 1.22
C GLN A 361 -9.65 17.05 1.70
N GLU A 362 -9.00 16.07 1.07
CA GLU A 362 -9.12 14.66 1.47
C GLU A 362 -8.65 14.43 2.90
N ARG A 363 -7.56 15.10 3.30
CA ARG A 363 -7.05 15.03 4.67
C ARG A 363 -8.04 15.63 5.66
N GLU A 364 -8.54 16.83 5.39
CA GLU A 364 -9.53 17.47 6.26
C GLU A 364 -10.80 16.61 6.38
N ASP A 365 -11.31 16.07 5.26
CA ASP A 365 -12.48 15.20 5.26
C ASP A 365 -12.24 13.93 6.08
N ALA A 366 -11.08 13.30 5.93
CA ALA A 366 -10.68 12.11 6.70
C ALA A 366 -10.55 12.41 8.19
N GLU A 367 -9.94 13.53 8.57
CA GLU A 367 -9.77 13.94 9.96
C GLU A 367 -11.13 14.28 10.62
N ARG A 368 -12.03 14.97 9.91
CA ARG A 368 -13.39 15.24 10.40
C ARG A 368 -14.23 13.97 10.52
N ALA A 369 -14.09 13.04 9.57
CA ALA A 369 -14.72 11.72 9.64
C ALA A 369 -14.19 10.93 10.86
N PHE A 370 -12.89 11.01 11.14
CA PHE A 370 -12.27 10.37 12.29
C PHE A 370 -12.81 10.88 13.62
N ILE A 371 -12.95 12.20 13.78
CA ILE A 371 -13.57 12.80 14.98
C ILE A 371 -14.99 12.23 15.15
N ARG A 372 -15.81 12.25 14.09
CA ARG A 372 -17.18 11.72 14.17
C ARG A 372 -17.24 10.23 14.48
N TYR A 373 -16.28 9.45 14.00
CA TYR A 373 -16.19 8.02 14.27
C TYR A 373 -15.91 7.70 15.75
N TYR A 374 -15.15 8.56 16.43
CA TYR A 374 -14.75 8.36 17.83
C TYR A 374 -15.55 9.20 18.85
N MET A 375 -16.36 10.16 18.41
CA MET A 375 -17.09 11.08 19.30
C MET A 375 -18.03 10.34 20.26
N ASP A 376 -18.70 9.29 19.79
CA ASP A 376 -19.67 8.51 20.57
C ASP A 376 -19.03 7.31 21.29
N LYS A 377 -17.73 7.05 21.07
CA LYS A 377 -17.02 5.95 21.72
C LYS A 377 -16.57 6.33 23.15
N PRO A 378 -16.45 5.35 24.07
CA PRO A 378 -15.85 5.57 25.38
C PRO A 378 -14.47 6.21 25.29
N GLU A 379 -14.09 7.02 26.29
CA GLU A 379 -12.80 7.70 26.31
C GLU A 379 -11.60 6.74 26.22
N ALA A 380 -11.72 5.55 26.81
CA ALA A 380 -10.71 4.49 26.74
C ALA A 380 -10.47 3.96 25.30
N ASP A 381 -11.46 4.09 24.42
CA ASP A 381 -11.36 3.64 23.02
C ASP A 381 -10.92 4.77 22.07
N ARG A 382 -10.75 6.00 22.59
CA ARG A 382 -10.35 7.16 21.78
C ARG A 382 -8.83 7.23 21.68
N PRO A 383 -8.25 7.18 20.46
CA PRO A 383 -6.82 7.36 20.26
C PRO A 383 -6.34 8.74 20.70
N GLU A 384 -5.06 8.89 21.05
CA GLU A 384 -4.44 10.20 21.35
C GLU A 384 -4.69 11.23 20.23
N ARG A 385 -4.65 10.74 18.98
CA ARG A 385 -4.92 11.53 17.77
C ARG A 385 -6.31 12.20 17.78
N TYR A 386 -7.30 11.62 18.47
CA TYR A 386 -8.62 12.22 18.57
C TYR A 386 -8.59 13.60 19.26
N ALA A 387 -7.90 13.70 20.40
CA ALA A 387 -7.82 14.95 21.15
C ALA A 387 -7.09 16.04 20.35
N GLU A 388 -6.02 15.66 19.64
CA GLU A 388 -5.29 16.55 18.73
C GLU A 388 -6.20 17.09 17.62
N LEU A 389 -6.94 16.21 16.94
CA LEU A 389 -7.83 16.59 15.84
C LEU A 389 -9.00 17.47 16.31
N VAL A 390 -9.55 17.24 17.50
CA VAL A 390 -10.56 18.14 18.09
C VAL A 390 -9.96 19.52 18.39
N GLY A 391 -8.69 19.60 18.78
CA GLY A 391 -7.97 20.87 18.93
C GLY A 391 -7.80 21.63 17.60
N ILE A 392 -7.65 20.92 16.49
CA ILE A 392 -7.47 21.51 15.14
C ILE A 392 -8.82 21.90 14.51
N HIS A 393 -9.81 21.00 14.52
CA HIS A 393 -11.08 21.14 13.78
C HIS A 393 -12.25 21.64 14.63
N GLY A 394 -12.06 21.74 15.94
CA GLY A 394 -13.12 22.02 16.89
C GLY A 394 -14.04 20.82 17.15
N LYS A 395 -15.09 21.05 17.95
CA LYS A 395 -16.13 20.05 18.22
C LYS A 395 -17.10 20.01 17.04
N LEU A 396 -17.27 18.84 16.45
CA LEU A 396 -18.19 18.62 15.33
C LEU A 396 -19.56 18.19 15.82
N ASP A 397 -20.61 18.63 15.12
CA ASP A 397 -21.96 18.13 15.33
C ASP A 397 -22.13 16.73 14.72
N PRO A 398 -22.97 15.86 15.33
CA PRO A 398 -23.36 14.60 14.74
C PRO A 398 -24.01 14.77 13.36
N LEU A 399 -23.75 13.82 12.45
CA LEU A 399 -24.39 13.83 11.13
C LEU A 399 -25.88 13.51 11.26
N VAL A 400 -26.73 14.36 10.66
CA VAL A 400 -28.16 14.08 10.50
C VAL A 400 -28.33 13.02 9.43
N HIS A 401 -29.06 11.93 9.72
CA HIS A 401 -29.38 10.92 8.73
C HIS A 401 -30.42 11.44 7.73
N VAL A 402 -30.00 11.71 6.50
CA VAL A 402 -30.89 12.08 5.39
C VAL A 402 -30.91 10.92 4.38
N ASP A 403 -32.03 10.19 4.30
CA ASP A 403 -32.20 9.14 3.31
C ASP A 403 -32.51 9.77 1.94
N LEU A 404 -31.52 9.74 1.04
CA LEU A 404 -31.63 10.22 -0.33
C LEU A 404 -32.03 9.10 -1.32
N THR A 405 -32.42 7.92 -0.83
CA THR A 405 -32.82 6.80 -1.69
C THR A 405 -34.08 7.17 -2.49
N PRO A 406 -34.06 7.07 -3.83
CA PRO A 406 -35.25 7.34 -4.64
C PRO A 406 -36.44 6.47 -4.22
N GLU A 407 -37.63 7.07 -4.07
CA GLU A 407 -38.83 6.36 -3.64
C GLU A 407 -39.19 5.20 -4.59
N LYS A 408 -39.06 3.96 -4.11
CA LYS A 408 -39.44 2.76 -4.89
C LYS A 408 -40.95 2.60 -5.01
N ARG A 409 -41.72 3.12 -4.04
CA ARG A 409 -43.18 3.00 -3.98
C ARG A 409 -43.82 4.36 -3.79
N VAL A 410 -44.67 4.74 -4.74
CA VAL A 410 -45.38 6.03 -4.75
C VAL A 410 -46.89 5.80 -4.60
N LYS A 411 -47.60 6.71 -3.93
CA LYS A 411 -49.08 6.65 -3.86
C LYS A 411 -49.67 7.45 -5.02
N VAL A 412 -50.49 6.81 -5.84
CA VAL A 412 -51.04 7.37 -7.07
C VAL A 412 -52.55 7.20 -7.07
N THR A 413 -53.26 8.21 -7.54
CA THR A 413 -54.72 8.19 -7.72
C THR A 413 -55.04 7.54 -9.07
N PHE A 414 -55.91 6.54 -9.08
CA PHE A 414 -56.39 5.87 -10.28
C PHE A 414 -57.85 6.26 -10.55
N THR A 415 -58.13 6.74 -11.76
CA THR A 415 -59.45 7.24 -12.15
C THR A 415 -59.99 6.43 -13.33
N TYR A 416 -61.18 5.85 -13.21
CA TYR A 416 -61.90 5.13 -14.29
C TYR A 416 -63.40 5.44 -14.24
N GLY A 417 -63.90 6.28 -15.15
CA GLY A 417 -65.28 6.78 -15.05
C GLY A 417 -65.49 7.52 -13.73
N ASP A 418 -66.50 7.10 -12.95
CA ASP A 418 -66.76 7.64 -11.60
C ASP A 418 -65.95 6.96 -10.49
N LEU A 419 -65.17 5.91 -10.81
CA LEU A 419 -64.35 5.19 -9.83
C LEU A 419 -63.01 5.89 -9.64
N VAL A 420 -62.73 6.31 -8.40
CA VAL A 420 -61.45 6.90 -7.99
C VAL A 420 -60.87 6.11 -6.83
N GLU A 421 -59.65 5.58 -6.96
CA GLU A 421 -58.99 4.82 -5.90
C GLU A 421 -57.49 5.18 -5.80
N VAL A 422 -56.99 5.38 -4.59
CA VAL A 422 -55.55 5.64 -4.35
C VAL A 422 -54.84 4.33 -4.05
N ARG A 423 -53.80 3.98 -4.82
CA ARG A 423 -52.99 2.77 -4.59
C ARG A 423 -51.50 3.08 -4.55
N SER A 424 -50.77 2.25 -3.80
CA SER A 424 -49.30 2.25 -3.79
C SER A 424 -48.77 1.48 -5.00
N VAL A 425 -47.96 2.14 -5.81
CA VAL A 425 -47.38 1.64 -7.05
C VAL A 425 -45.87 1.53 -6.90
N ASP A 426 -45.32 0.40 -7.31
CA ASP A 426 -43.88 0.15 -7.38
C ASP A 426 -43.35 0.63 -8.74
N VAL A 427 -42.54 1.68 -8.74
CA VAL A 427 -42.12 2.37 -9.97
C VAL A 427 -41.14 1.55 -10.83
N TYR A 428 -40.58 0.45 -10.31
CA TYR A 428 -39.68 -0.43 -11.06
C TYR A 428 -40.40 -1.49 -11.88
N ARG A 429 -41.71 -1.63 -11.70
CA ARG A 429 -42.57 -2.52 -12.50
C ARG A 429 -42.82 -1.98 -13.89
N THR A 430 -43.25 -2.85 -14.79
CA THR A 430 -43.64 -2.47 -16.15
C THR A 430 -45.08 -1.97 -16.22
N VAL A 431 -45.41 -1.23 -17.28
CA VAL A 431 -46.80 -0.80 -17.57
C VAL A 431 -47.75 -2.00 -17.65
N PHE A 432 -47.31 -3.13 -18.23
CA PHE A 432 -48.15 -4.33 -18.34
C PHE A 432 -48.48 -4.94 -16.97
N GLU A 433 -47.49 -5.03 -16.08
CA GLU A 433 -47.70 -5.52 -14.71
C GLU A 433 -48.64 -4.61 -13.92
N LEU A 434 -48.56 -3.28 -14.13
CA LEU A 434 -49.52 -2.34 -13.57
C LEU A 434 -50.94 -2.61 -14.09
N LYS A 435 -51.11 -2.73 -15.42
CA LYS A 435 -52.43 -3.04 -16.03
C LYS A 435 -53.01 -4.34 -15.47
N ARG A 436 -52.21 -5.40 -15.32
CA ARG A 436 -52.64 -6.67 -14.70
C ARG A 436 -53.15 -6.49 -13.26
N LYS A 437 -52.48 -5.66 -12.46
CA LYS A 437 -52.93 -5.36 -11.09
C LYS A 437 -54.23 -4.56 -11.05
N LEU A 438 -54.49 -3.73 -12.05
CA LEU A 438 -55.70 -2.92 -12.15
C LEU A 438 -56.91 -3.72 -12.66
N GLU A 439 -56.74 -4.91 -13.23
CA GLU A 439 -57.85 -5.76 -13.71
C GLU A 439 -58.89 -6.05 -12.61
N SER A 440 -58.41 -6.28 -11.38
CA SER A 440 -59.27 -6.53 -10.23
C SER A 440 -60.13 -5.32 -9.84
N MET A 441 -59.62 -4.11 -10.07
CA MET A 441 -60.25 -2.83 -9.77
C MET A 441 -61.30 -2.47 -10.81
N VAL A 442 -60.92 -2.41 -12.10
CA VAL A 442 -61.79 -1.88 -13.16
C VAL A 442 -62.53 -2.95 -13.95
N LYS A 443 -62.32 -4.25 -13.65
CA LYS A 443 -62.92 -5.41 -14.34
C LYS A 443 -62.71 -5.43 -15.86
N ILE A 444 -61.66 -4.79 -16.34
CA ILE A 444 -61.22 -4.81 -17.74
C ILE A 444 -59.96 -5.67 -17.84
N PRO A 445 -59.78 -6.51 -18.87
CA PRO A 445 -58.51 -7.19 -19.13
C PRO A 445 -57.37 -6.23 -19.48
N ALA A 446 -56.13 -6.47 -19.04
CA ALA A 446 -54.98 -5.58 -19.20
C ALA A 446 -54.71 -5.18 -20.67
N ASN A 447 -54.94 -6.09 -21.62
CA ASN A 447 -54.76 -5.82 -23.06
C ASN A 447 -55.82 -4.84 -23.64
N ARG A 448 -56.94 -4.67 -22.95
CA ARG A 448 -58.04 -3.74 -23.29
C ARG A 448 -57.99 -2.41 -22.55
N MET A 449 -56.96 -2.18 -21.71
CA MET A 449 -56.76 -0.91 -21.01
C MET A 449 -55.80 0.04 -21.73
N ARG A 450 -56.12 1.33 -21.66
CA ARG A 450 -55.21 2.46 -21.89
C ARG A 450 -54.99 3.16 -20.56
N LEU A 451 -53.76 3.59 -20.29
CA LEU A 451 -53.39 4.31 -19.08
C LEU A 451 -52.77 5.64 -19.49
N PHE A 452 -53.18 6.72 -18.84
CA PHE A 452 -52.66 8.06 -19.05
C PHE A 452 -52.16 8.61 -17.73
N TYR A 453 -50.89 8.97 -17.64
CA TYR A 453 -50.34 9.62 -16.46
C TYR A 453 -50.51 11.14 -16.58
N VAL A 454 -51.03 11.76 -15.53
CA VAL A 454 -51.19 13.22 -15.43
C VAL A 454 -50.11 13.75 -14.51
N ASP A 455 -49.20 14.54 -15.09
CA ASP A 455 -48.18 15.25 -14.33
C ASP A 455 -48.83 16.43 -13.58
N GLN A 456 -48.57 16.54 -12.28
CA GLN A 456 -49.15 17.60 -11.44
C GLN A 456 -48.52 18.97 -11.67
N ASP A 457 -47.30 19.03 -12.23
CA ASP A 457 -46.54 20.26 -12.42
C ASP A 457 -46.84 20.97 -13.76
N LEU A 458 -47.58 20.32 -14.67
CA LEU A 458 -47.84 20.76 -16.06
C LEU A 458 -49.33 21.01 -16.38
N LYS A 459 -50.15 21.36 -15.38
CA LYS A 459 -51.63 21.46 -15.49
C LYS A 459 -52.19 22.46 -16.51
N SER A 460 -51.38 23.28 -17.19
CA SER A 460 -51.88 24.34 -18.08
C SER A 460 -51.87 24.01 -19.58
N VAL A 461 -51.20 22.95 -20.05
CA VAL A 461 -51.20 22.58 -21.49
C VAL A 461 -51.10 21.06 -21.68
N HIS A 462 -52.24 20.38 -21.91
CA HIS A 462 -52.35 19.00 -22.42
C HIS A 462 -51.25 17.98 -22.01
N ALA A 463 -50.99 17.79 -20.71
CA ALA A 463 -49.90 16.94 -20.22
C ALA A 463 -50.34 15.56 -19.71
N CYS A 464 -51.20 14.86 -20.46
CA CYS A 464 -51.51 13.46 -20.21
C CYS A 464 -50.59 12.58 -21.09
N GLU A 465 -49.57 11.93 -20.51
CA GLU A 465 -48.73 10.98 -21.26
C GLU A 465 -49.41 9.61 -21.30
N GLU A 466 -49.73 9.12 -22.50
CA GLU A 466 -50.22 7.75 -22.65
C GLU A 466 -49.10 6.73 -22.45
N MET A 467 -49.35 5.75 -21.59
CA MET A 467 -48.42 4.67 -21.29
C MET A 467 -48.52 3.57 -22.37
N LEU A 468 -48.03 3.90 -23.57
CA LEU A 468 -48.17 3.09 -24.79
C LEU A 468 -47.39 1.77 -24.74
N TYR A 469 -46.19 1.79 -24.16
CA TYR A 469 -45.23 0.68 -24.23
C TYR A 469 -45.38 -0.26 -23.03
N PRO A 470 -45.90 -1.50 -23.20
CA PRO A 470 -46.21 -2.41 -22.09
C PRO A 470 -44.97 -2.81 -21.27
N ASN A 471 -43.80 -2.87 -21.91
CA ASN A 471 -42.54 -3.27 -21.28
C ASN A 471 -41.75 -2.08 -20.68
N LYS A 472 -42.21 -0.83 -20.85
CA LYS A 472 -41.56 0.35 -20.26
C LYS A 472 -41.79 0.33 -18.74
N GLN A 473 -40.73 0.57 -17.97
CA GLN A 473 -40.82 0.66 -16.51
C GLN A 473 -41.44 2.00 -16.07
N LEU A 474 -42.19 1.98 -14.98
CA LEU A 474 -43.00 3.11 -14.52
C LEU A 474 -42.17 4.33 -14.09
N TYR A 475 -40.96 4.16 -13.54
CA TYR A 475 -40.09 5.28 -13.15
C TYR A 475 -39.72 6.17 -14.33
N ARG A 476 -39.78 5.66 -15.57
CA ARG A 476 -39.51 6.44 -16.78
C ARG A 476 -40.59 7.46 -17.13
N TYR A 477 -41.71 7.43 -16.42
CA TYR A 477 -42.78 8.44 -16.51
C TYR A 477 -42.69 9.45 -15.36
N ASN A 478 -41.61 9.44 -14.56
CA ASN A 478 -41.39 10.34 -13.43
C ASN A 478 -42.58 10.38 -12.44
N ILE A 479 -43.22 9.23 -12.22
CA ILE A 479 -44.41 9.13 -11.36
C ILE A 479 -44.04 9.46 -9.92
N ARG A 480 -44.67 10.47 -9.34
CA ARG A 480 -44.48 10.91 -7.95
C ARG A 480 -45.70 10.61 -7.09
N THR A 481 -45.48 10.56 -5.77
CA THR A 481 -46.56 10.49 -4.80
C THR A 481 -47.50 11.68 -4.97
N GLY A 482 -48.80 11.42 -5.09
CA GLY A 482 -49.84 12.42 -5.37
C GLY A 482 -50.30 12.43 -6.84
N GLY A 483 -49.53 11.89 -7.78
CA GLY A 483 -49.90 11.86 -9.20
C GLY A 483 -51.18 11.10 -9.52
N GLU A 484 -51.71 11.30 -10.73
CA GLU A 484 -52.95 10.66 -11.19
C GLU A 484 -52.72 9.81 -12.46
N ILE A 485 -53.29 8.61 -12.49
CA ILE A 485 -53.34 7.75 -13.67
C ILE A 485 -54.81 7.52 -14.06
N ILE A 486 -55.18 8.01 -15.24
CA ILE A 486 -56.49 7.81 -15.82
C ILE A 486 -56.49 6.50 -16.62
N ILE A 487 -57.48 5.65 -16.35
CA ILE A 487 -57.70 4.37 -17.02
C ILE A 487 -58.82 4.58 -18.03
N ASP A 488 -58.64 4.06 -19.24
CA ASP A 488 -59.66 4.08 -20.29
C ASP A 488 -59.80 2.71 -20.95
N SER A 489 -61.00 2.39 -21.41
CA SER A 489 -61.35 1.12 -22.06
C SER A 489 -61.26 1.25 -23.58
N LYS A 490 -60.51 0.35 -24.23
CA LYS A 490 -60.41 0.31 -25.70
C LYS A 490 -61.75 -0.01 -26.41
N LEU A 491 -62.80 -0.37 -25.68
CA LEU A 491 -64.11 -0.77 -26.23
C LEU A 491 -65.14 0.38 -26.34
N ASN A 492 -64.89 1.57 -25.75
CA ASN A 492 -65.83 2.70 -25.77
C ASN A 492 -65.63 3.63 -26.98
N ARG A 493 -65.88 3.12 -28.19
CA ARG A 493 -66.22 3.95 -29.36
C ARG A 493 -67.54 3.51 -29.95
N PHE A 494 -68.66 3.83 -29.30
CA PHE A 494 -69.96 4.09 -29.93
C PHE A 494 -70.84 4.83 -28.91
N VAL A 495 -71.69 5.75 -29.40
CA VAL A 495 -72.49 6.78 -28.70
C VAL A 495 -71.68 8.08 -28.50
N SER A 496 -71.94 9.22 -29.15
CA SER A 496 -73.11 9.71 -29.90
C SER A 496 -72.79 11.06 -30.58
N THR A 497 -73.33 11.32 -31.78
CA THR A 497 -74.11 12.55 -32.10
C THR A 497 -74.79 12.38 -33.46
N SER A 498 -76.09 12.08 -33.46
CA SER A 498 -77.02 12.40 -34.55
C SER A 498 -77.41 13.87 -34.41
N SER A 499 -77.01 14.69 -35.37
CA SER A 499 -77.37 16.10 -35.49
C SER A 499 -78.84 16.26 -35.86
N SER A 500 -79.60 16.91 -35.00
CA SER A 500 -80.87 17.56 -35.31
C SER A 500 -80.59 18.85 -36.09
N THR A 501 -80.90 18.86 -37.38
CA THR A 501 -81.05 20.09 -38.17
C THR A 501 -82.53 20.44 -38.27
N SER A 502 -82.94 21.48 -37.54
CA SER A 502 -84.16 22.25 -37.79
C SER A 502 -83.82 23.46 -38.66
N SER A 503 -84.57 23.58 -39.75
CA SER A 503 -84.58 24.62 -40.76
C SER A 503 -84.82 26.02 -40.20
N ILE A 504 -84.09 27.02 -40.72
CA ILE A 504 -84.59 28.40 -40.87
C ILE A 504 -84.43 28.77 -42.34
N GLN A 505 -85.55 29.09 -42.98
CA GLN A 505 -85.64 29.79 -44.25
C GLN A 505 -86.27 31.15 -43.93
N SER A 506 -85.74 32.19 -44.57
CA SER A 506 -86.04 33.64 -44.49
C SER A 506 -85.14 34.43 -43.54
#